data_AF-A0A142XQF8-F1
#
_entry.id   AF-A0A142XQF8-F1
#
_cell.length_a   1.000
_cell.length_b   1.000
_cell.length_c   1.000
_cell.angle_alpha   90.00
_cell.angle_beta   90.00
_cell.angle_gamma   90.00
#
_symmetry.space_group_name_H-M   'P 1'
#
loop_
_entity.id
_entity.type
_entity.pdbx_description
1 polymer ?
#
loop_
_entity_poly.entity_id
_entity_poly.type
_entity_poly.pdbx_seq_one_letter_code
_entity_poly.pdbx_strand_id
1 'polypeptide(L)'
;MSDALPPDDLDDLLAPPPPSTDTALRSALLRATQRRVGRTKWVRRAGKVAAVAAVFVVGVGVGALRTPPEREKVVVTREVETIVATVPVVVPVVISATEPPSVPPPTLTAARLELDAEQADGAAAATLYRRAGDKYLAAEQDYANAARCYRLFLTRGGDTALSPEPEDSWLLTSLKNAAFKEKIHATTDG
;
A
#
# COMPACT_ATOMS: atom_id res chain seq x y z
N MET A 1 51.88 25.44 28.31
CA MET A 1 50.73 25.81 29.15
C MET A 1 49.53 25.75 28.25
N SER A 2 48.79 24.65 28.32
CA SER A 2 47.55 24.46 27.55
C SER A 2 46.42 24.92 28.45
N ASP A 3 45.84 26.07 28.13
CA ASP A 3 44.64 26.55 28.78
C ASP A 3 43.49 25.60 28.42
N ALA A 4 43.04 24.84 29.42
CA ALA A 4 41.84 24.03 29.32
C ALA A 4 40.64 24.96 29.29
N LEU A 5 39.91 24.95 28.17
CA LEU A 5 38.64 25.68 28.06
C LEU A 5 37.68 25.17 29.15
N PRO A 6 36.94 26.09 29.81
CA PRO A 6 35.94 25.70 30.79
C PRO A 6 34.87 24.83 30.12
N PRO A 7 34.36 23.78 30.81
CA PRO A 7 33.33 22.91 30.27
C PRO A 7 32.09 23.74 29.89
N ASP A 8 31.57 23.48 28.69
CA ASP A 8 30.42 24.19 28.15
C ASP A 8 29.14 23.69 28.86
N ASP A 9 28.57 24.53 29.72
CA ASP A 9 27.34 24.24 30.48
C ASP A 9 26.14 23.91 29.56
N LEU A 10 26.24 24.24 28.26
CA LEU A 10 25.21 23.95 27.28
C LEU A 10 25.12 22.46 26.93
N ASP A 11 26.24 21.73 26.95
CA ASP A 11 26.26 20.29 26.67
C ASP A 11 25.49 19.49 27.73
N ASP A 12 25.50 19.96 28.99
CA ASP A 12 24.80 19.31 30.10
C ASP A 12 23.28 19.55 30.06
N LEU A 13 22.85 20.69 29.49
CA LEU A 13 21.43 21.00 29.27
C LEU A 13 20.84 20.29 28.03
N LEU A 14 21.68 19.98 27.05
CA LEU A 14 21.29 19.24 25.85
C LEU A 14 21.45 17.73 26.01
N ALA A 15 22.12 17.28 27.08
CA ALA A 15 22.23 15.87 27.38
C ALA A 15 20.83 15.25 27.53
N PRO A 16 20.54 14.15 26.83
CA PRO A 16 19.27 13.48 26.96
C PRO A 16 19.05 13.12 28.44
N PRO A 17 17.87 13.42 29.00
CA PRO A 17 17.61 13.15 30.40
C PRO A 17 17.90 11.68 30.70
N PRO A 18 18.62 11.37 31.80
CA PRO A 18 19.05 10.02 32.10
C PRO A 18 17.82 9.10 32.14
N PRO A 19 17.90 7.90 31.56
CA PRO A 19 16.75 7.02 31.48
C PRO A 19 16.23 6.72 32.89
N SER A 20 14.96 7.06 33.14
CA SER A 20 14.31 6.77 34.41
C SER A 20 14.40 5.27 34.72
N THR A 21 14.99 4.89 35.85
CA THR A 21 15.20 3.50 36.30
C THR A 21 13.92 2.74 36.64
N ASP A 22 12.76 3.41 36.58
CA ASP A 22 11.47 2.82 36.91
C ASP A 22 10.91 1.98 35.75
N THR A 23 11.52 0.80 35.57
CA THR A 23 11.11 -0.22 34.59
C THR A 23 9.67 -0.69 34.82
N ALA A 24 9.20 -0.68 36.07
CA ALA A 24 7.83 -1.03 36.42
C ALA A 24 6.83 -0.01 35.86
N LEU A 25 7.07 1.29 36.08
CA LEU A 25 6.22 2.35 35.55
C LEU A 25 6.21 2.36 34.01
N ARG A 26 7.37 2.15 33.37
CA ARG A 26 7.46 2.03 31.90
C ARG A 26 6.64 0.87 31.36
N SER A 27 6.73 -0.31 31.98
CA SER A 27 5.95 -1.48 31.57
C SER A 27 4.44 -1.27 31.77
N ALA A 28 4.04 -0.57 32.83
CA ALA A 28 2.64 -0.21 33.10
C ALA A 28 2.09 0.75 32.03
N LEU A 29 2.85 1.77 31.65
CA LEU A 29 2.49 2.70 30.57
C LEU A 29 2.40 2.00 29.21
N LEU A 30 3.33 1.11 28.88
CA LEU A 30 3.27 0.32 27.64
C LEU A 30 2.03 -0.57 27.60
N ARG A 31 1.70 -1.24 28.71
CA ARG A 31 0.51 -2.09 28.80
C ARG A 31 -0.78 -1.26 28.71
N ALA A 32 -0.82 -0.07 29.30
CA ALA A 32 -1.96 0.85 29.23
C ALA A 32 -2.18 1.37 27.79
N THR A 33 -1.10 1.77 27.12
CA THR A 33 -1.17 2.30 25.74
C THR A 33 -1.48 1.21 24.72
N GLN A 34 -0.88 0.02 24.83
CA GLN A 34 -1.18 -1.12 23.94
C GLN A 34 -2.66 -1.52 23.99
N ARG A 35 -3.28 -1.55 25.18
CA ARG A 35 -4.71 -1.86 25.32
C ARG A 35 -5.60 -0.85 24.60
N ARG A 36 -5.24 0.44 24.65
CA ARG A 36 -6.01 1.51 24.00
C ARG A 36 -5.94 1.41 22.48
N VAL A 37 -4.75 1.16 21.94
CA VAL A 37 -4.54 0.99 20.49
C VAL A 37 -5.19 -0.31 19.96
N GLY A 38 -5.13 -1.39 20.74
CA GLY A 38 -5.82 -2.63 20.41
C GLY A 38 -7.33 -2.44 20.32
N ARG A 39 -7.92 -1.73 21.30
CA ARG A 39 -9.36 -1.43 21.32
C ARG A 39 -9.80 -0.59 20.12
N THR A 40 -9.09 0.48 19.76
CA THR A 40 -9.50 1.33 18.62
C THR A 40 -9.47 0.57 17.30
N LYS A 41 -8.47 -0.30 17.09
CA LYS A 41 -8.42 -1.18 15.91
C LYS A 41 -9.57 -2.19 15.91
N TRP A 42 -9.90 -2.78 17.06
CA TRP A 42 -10.97 -3.77 17.16
C TRP A 42 -12.35 -3.15 16.95
N VAL A 43 -12.61 -1.97 17.53
CA VAL A 43 -13.87 -1.21 17.33
C VAL A 43 -14.08 -0.87 15.85
N ARG A 44 -13.03 -0.41 15.15
CA ARG A 44 -13.12 -0.13 13.71
C ARG A 44 -13.44 -1.37 12.88
N ARG A 45 -12.93 -2.54 13.26
CA ARG A 45 -13.23 -3.81 12.58
C ARG A 45 -14.66 -4.28 12.90
N ALA A 46 -15.06 -4.23 14.17
CA ALA A 46 -16.41 -4.60 14.61
C ALA A 46 -17.49 -3.73 13.95
N GLY A 47 -17.24 -2.42 13.80
CA GLY A 47 -18.19 -1.51 13.14
C GLY A 47 -18.48 -1.89 11.68
N LYS A 48 -17.47 -2.35 10.92
CA LYS A 48 -17.66 -2.80 9.53
C LYS A 48 -18.52 -4.06 9.45
N VAL A 49 -18.28 -5.03 10.34
CA VAL A 49 -19.06 -6.28 10.39
C VAL A 49 -20.51 -6.00 10.80
N ALA A 50 -20.72 -5.12 11.78
CA ALA A 50 -22.04 -4.71 12.22
C ALA A 50 -22.86 -4.05 11.09
N ALA A 51 -22.23 -3.21 10.27
CA ALA A 51 -22.90 -2.58 9.13
C ALA A 51 -23.38 -3.61 8.09
N VAL A 52 -22.55 -4.61 7.76
CA VAL A 52 -22.93 -5.69 6.83
C VAL A 52 -24.05 -6.55 7.42
N ALA A 53 -23.96 -6.91 8.70
CA ALA A 53 -25.00 -7.65 9.38
C ALA A 53 -26.34 -6.89 9.41
N ALA A 54 -26.31 -5.57 9.64
CA ALA A 54 -27.51 -4.74 9.62
C ALA A 54 -28.19 -4.74 8.25
N VAL A 55 -27.44 -4.60 7.15
CA VAL A 55 -27.99 -4.67 5.79
C VAL A 55 -28.62 -6.03 5.51
N PHE A 56 -27.97 -7.12 5.95
CA PHE A 56 -28.49 -8.47 5.79
C PHE A 56 -29.80 -8.67 6.57
N VAL A 57 -29.87 -8.23 7.83
CA VAL A 57 -31.07 -8.31 8.67
C VAL A 57 -32.22 -7.52 8.05
N VAL A 58 -31.96 -6.31 7.55
CA VAL A 58 -32.96 -5.49 6.86
C VAL A 58 -33.45 -6.19 5.58
N GLY A 59 -32.54 -6.75 4.77
CA GLY A 59 -32.88 -7.48 3.55
C GLY A 59 -33.75 -8.71 3.80
N VAL A 60 -33.39 -9.51 4.81
CA VAL A 60 -34.18 -10.68 5.23
C VAL A 60 -35.57 -10.26 5.73
N GLY A 61 -35.65 -9.20 6.53
CA GLY A 61 -36.91 -8.66 7.03
C GLY A 61 -37.85 -8.20 5.91
N VAL A 62 -37.33 -7.48 4.92
CA VAL A 62 -38.11 -7.03 3.75
C VAL A 62 -38.51 -8.22 2.86
N GLY A 63 -37.62 -9.20 2.67
CA GLY A 63 -37.91 -10.40 1.89
C GLY A 63 -39.03 -11.25 2.49
N ALA A 64 -39.02 -11.45 3.82
CA ALA A 64 -40.05 -12.20 4.53
C ALA A 64 -41.44 -11.54 4.45
N LEU A 65 -41.50 -10.20 4.37
CA LEU A 65 -42.75 -9.46 4.21
C LEU A 65 -43.30 -9.48 2.77
N ARG A 66 -42.46 -9.82 1.78
CA ARG A 66 -42.83 -9.82 0.36
C ARG A 66 -42.94 -11.19 -0.26
N THR A 67 -42.93 -12.26 0.54
CA THR A 67 -43.01 -13.64 0.06
C THR A 67 -44.21 -13.80 -0.89
N PRO A 68 -43.98 -13.92 -2.22
CA PRO A 68 -45.06 -14.12 -3.15
C PRO A 68 -45.61 -15.55 -3.00
N PRO A 69 -46.93 -15.76 -3.20
CA PRO A 69 -47.50 -17.09 -3.15
C PRO A 69 -46.81 -17.99 -4.19
N GLU A 70 -46.56 -19.22 -3.77
CA GLU A 70 -45.88 -20.33 -4.43
C GLU A 70 -46.00 -20.27 -5.97
N ARG A 71 -44.90 -19.87 -6.64
CA ARG A 71 -44.82 -19.97 -8.10
C ARG A 71 -44.46 -21.40 -8.47
N GLU A 72 -45.43 -22.04 -9.10
CA GLU A 72 -45.34 -23.33 -9.80
C GLU A 72 -44.04 -23.40 -10.63
N LYS A 73 -43.21 -24.41 -10.32
CA LYS A 73 -41.90 -24.60 -10.94
C LYS A 73 -42.08 -25.05 -12.39
N VAL A 74 -42.00 -24.11 -13.33
CA VAL A 74 -41.80 -24.44 -14.74
C VAL A 74 -40.33 -24.79 -14.95
N VAL A 75 -40.05 -26.08 -15.11
CA VAL A 75 -38.73 -26.61 -15.47
C VAL A 75 -38.47 -26.25 -16.93
N VAL A 76 -37.66 -25.21 -17.17
CA VAL A 76 -37.14 -24.90 -18.50
C VAL A 76 -35.81 -25.63 -18.66
N THR A 77 -35.86 -26.76 -19.37
CA THR A 77 -34.69 -27.51 -19.85
C THR A 77 -33.94 -26.64 -20.85
N ARG A 78 -32.81 -26.06 -20.46
CA ARG A 78 -31.95 -25.29 -21.37
C ARG A 78 -30.88 -26.22 -21.93
N GLU A 79 -31.02 -26.54 -23.21
CA GLU A 79 -30.05 -27.31 -23.97
C GLU A 79 -28.77 -26.46 -24.16
N VAL A 80 -27.64 -26.96 -23.68
CA VAL A 80 -26.34 -26.29 -23.76
C VAL A 80 -25.67 -26.74 -25.05
N GLU A 81 -25.68 -25.89 -26.06
CA GLU A 81 -24.98 -26.11 -27.32
C GLU A 81 -23.47 -25.82 -27.13
N THR A 82 -22.70 -26.90 -27.09
CA THR A 82 -21.24 -26.86 -26.86
C THR A 82 -20.54 -26.48 -28.16
N ILE A 83 -20.10 -25.23 -28.28
CA ILE A 83 -19.32 -24.77 -29.44
C ILE A 83 -17.86 -25.20 -29.27
N VAL A 84 -17.41 -26.14 -30.11
CA VAL A 84 -16.02 -26.62 -30.15
C VAL A 84 -15.19 -25.62 -30.98
N ALA A 85 -14.36 -24.82 -30.30
CA ALA A 85 -13.41 -23.92 -30.96
C ALA A 85 -12.07 -24.65 -31.20
N THR A 86 -11.73 -24.91 -32.46
CA THR A 86 -10.44 -25.46 -32.89
C THR A 86 -9.37 -24.37 -32.88
N VAL A 87 -8.41 -24.47 -31.94
CA VAL A 87 -7.26 -23.57 -31.84
C VAL A 87 -6.13 -24.09 -32.75
N PRO A 88 -5.65 -23.33 -33.75
CA PRO A 88 -4.52 -23.72 -34.57
C PRO A 88 -3.21 -23.65 -33.77
N VAL A 89 -2.55 -24.79 -33.59
CA VAL A 89 -1.23 -24.90 -32.98
C VAL A 89 -0.18 -24.53 -34.03
N VAL A 90 0.38 -23.32 -33.92
CA VAL A 90 1.56 -22.90 -34.70
C VAL A 90 2.81 -23.43 -33.98
N VAL A 91 3.51 -24.37 -34.62
CA VAL A 91 4.79 -24.90 -34.12
C VAL A 91 5.90 -23.92 -34.52
N PRO A 92 6.58 -23.24 -33.57
CA PRO A 92 7.66 -22.34 -33.91
C PRO A 92 8.91 -23.13 -34.34
N VAL A 93 9.42 -22.83 -35.54
CA VAL A 93 10.73 -23.28 -36.03
C VAL A 93 11.81 -22.57 -35.22
N VAL A 94 12.54 -23.34 -34.40
CA VAL A 94 13.68 -22.85 -33.61
C VAL A 94 14.89 -22.73 -34.52
N ILE A 95 15.18 -21.53 -34.99
CA ILE A 95 16.47 -21.21 -35.64
C ILE A 95 17.44 -20.89 -34.52
N SER A 96 18.26 -21.87 -34.13
CA SER A 96 19.35 -21.68 -33.16
C SER A 96 20.47 -20.84 -33.76
N ALA A 97 20.31 -19.52 -33.72
CA ALA A 97 21.41 -18.60 -33.89
C ALA A 97 22.22 -18.58 -32.59
N THR A 98 23.47 -19.03 -32.65
CA THR A 98 24.44 -18.93 -31.55
C THR A 98 24.76 -17.46 -31.31
N GLU A 99 23.94 -16.81 -30.47
CA GLU A 99 24.17 -15.45 -29.99
C GLU A 99 25.38 -15.45 -29.04
N PRO A 100 26.35 -14.54 -29.23
CA PRO A 100 27.51 -14.44 -28.35
C PRO A 100 27.05 -14.19 -26.90
N PRO A 101 27.81 -14.65 -25.87
CA PRO A 101 27.42 -14.52 -24.48
C PRO A 101 27.24 -13.05 -24.09
N SER A 102 26.00 -12.59 -24.13
CA SER A 102 25.60 -11.25 -23.71
C SER A 102 25.75 -11.17 -22.19
N VAL A 103 26.65 -10.31 -21.73
CA VAL A 103 26.80 -10.02 -20.31
C VAL A 103 25.48 -9.44 -19.83
N PRO A 104 24.78 -10.07 -18.86
CA PRO A 104 23.50 -9.56 -18.40
C PRO A 104 23.68 -8.14 -17.86
N PRO A 105 22.81 -7.19 -18.23
CA PRO A 105 22.90 -5.84 -17.73
C PRO A 105 22.82 -5.84 -16.19
N PRO A 106 23.56 -4.95 -15.51
CA PRO A 106 23.54 -4.90 -14.06
C PRO A 106 22.12 -4.65 -13.56
N THR A 107 21.60 -5.59 -12.78
CA THR A 107 20.28 -5.46 -12.18
C THR A 107 20.32 -4.33 -11.14
N LEU A 108 19.72 -3.19 -11.47
CA LEU A 108 19.59 -2.09 -10.51
C LEU A 108 18.74 -2.53 -9.32
N THR A 109 19.31 -2.40 -8.12
CA THR A 109 18.64 -2.69 -6.85
C THR A 109 17.67 -1.56 -6.48
N ALA A 110 16.67 -1.85 -5.65
CA ALA A 110 15.70 -0.84 -5.19
C ALA A 110 16.39 0.32 -4.47
N ALA A 111 17.33 0.00 -3.57
CA ALA A 111 18.11 0.98 -2.82
C ALA A 111 18.96 1.89 -3.73
N ARG A 112 19.47 1.37 -4.85
CA ARG A 112 20.23 2.20 -5.80
C ARG A 112 19.33 3.18 -6.53
N LEU A 113 18.15 2.74 -6.97
CA LEU A 113 17.14 3.61 -7.60
C LEU A 113 16.67 4.71 -6.65
N GLU A 114 16.53 4.41 -5.36
CA GLU A 114 16.19 5.41 -4.36
C GLU A 114 17.29 6.46 -4.21
N LEU A 115 18.56 6.04 -4.10
CA LEU A 115 19.70 6.95 -4.03
C LEU A 115 19.81 7.83 -5.29
N ASP A 116 19.60 7.25 -6.48
CA ASP A 116 19.58 8.01 -7.73
C ASP A 116 18.39 9.01 -7.74
N ALA A 117 17.25 8.66 -7.14
CA ALA A 117 16.09 9.56 -7.00
C ALA A 117 16.36 10.74 -6.07
N GLU A 118 17.14 10.53 -4.99
CA GLU A 118 17.56 11.59 -4.08
C GLU A 118 18.48 12.61 -4.75
N GLN A 119 19.30 12.15 -5.69
CA GLN A 119 20.21 12.98 -6.48
C GLN A 119 19.54 13.67 -7.66
N ALA A 120 18.35 13.21 -8.06
CA ALA A 120 17.57 13.80 -9.12
C ALA A 120 16.59 14.85 -8.58
N ASP A 121 16.19 15.77 -9.47
CA ASP A 121 15.21 16.80 -9.17
C ASP A 121 13.88 16.61 -9.92
N GLY A 122 12.82 17.19 -9.34
CA GLY A 122 11.50 17.31 -9.98
C GLY A 122 10.89 15.98 -10.45
N ALA A 123 10.42 15.96 -11.70
CA ALA A 123 9.72 14.83 -12.29
C ALA A 123 10.61 13.58 -12.45
N ALA A 124 11.90 13.77 -12.73
CA ALA A 124 12.83 12.65 -12.87
C ALA A 124 12.97 11.86 -11.55
N ALA A 125 13.08 12.59 -10.43
CA ALA A 125 13.09 11.98 -9.11
C ALA A 125 11.79 11.22 -8.81
N ALA A 126 10.64 11.79 -9.19
CA ALA A 126 9.36 11.13 -9.00
C ALA A 126 9.31 9.78 -9.74
N THR A 127 9.73 9.73 -11.01
CA THR A 127 9.79 8.48 -11.78
C THR A 127 10.73 7.45 -11.15
N LEU A 128 11.88 7.89 -10.63
CA LEU A 128 12.83 6.99 -9.95
C LEU A 128 12.27 6.44 -8.64
N TYR A 129 11.61 7.27 -7.82
CA TYR A 129 10.92 6.79 -6.61
C TYR A 129 9.80 5.80 -6.92
N ARG A 130 9.04 6.00 -8.00
CA ARG A 130 8.03 5.01 -8.44
C ARG A 130 8.69 3.66 -8.74
N ARG A 131 9.73 3.66 -9.59
CA ARG A 131 10.47 2.44 -9.96
C ARG A 131 11.10 1.75 -8.75
N ALA A 132 11.65 2.52 -7.80
CA ALA A 132 12.18 1.99 -6.54
C ALA A 132 11.08 1.32 -5.72
N GLY A 133 9.90 1.96 -5.61
CA GLY A 133 8.72 1.39 -4.95
C GLY A 133 8.24 0.08 -5.58
N ASP A 134 8.18 0.03 -6.91
CA ASP A 134 7.81 -1.18 -7.65
C ASP A 134 8.82 -2.32 -7.40
N LYS A 135 10.12 -2.00 -7.35
CA LYS A 135 11.18 -2.97 -7.03
C LYS A 135 11.09 -3.49 -5.59
N TYR A 136 10.91 -2.61 -4.60
CA TYR A 136 10.70 -3.03 -3.21
C TYR A 136 9.49 -3.96 -3.07
N LEU A 137 8.40 -3.66 -3.79
CA LEU A 137 7.19 -4.46 -3.74
C LEU A 137 7.37 -5.83 -4.41
N ALA A 138 7.94 -5.87 -5.61
CA ALA A 138 8.00 -7.08 -6.44
C ALA A 138 9.14 -8.03 -6.05
N ALA A 139 10.33 -7.50 -5.77
CA ALA A 139 11.53 -8.32 -5.54
C ALA A 139 11.73 -8.65 -4.05
N GLU A 140 11.50 -7.68 -3.17
CA GLU A 140 11.86 -7.78 -1.74
C GLU A 140 10.63 -8.02 -0.84
N GLN A 141 9.42 -7.81 -1.37
CA GLN A 141 8.16 -7.80 -0.61
C GLN A 141 8.20 -6.83 0.59
N ASP A 142 9.00 -5.76 0.50
CA ASP A 142 9.11 -4.74 1.53
C ASP A 142 8.05 -3.66 1.31
N TYR A 143 6.86 -3.92 1.84
CA TYR A 143 5.72 -3.02 1.74
C TYR A 143 5.96 -1.66 2.42
N ALA A 144 6.82 -1.60 3.44
CA ALA A 144 7.08 -0.37 4.18
C ALA A 144 7.92 0.58 3.34
N ASN A 145 9.02 0.08 2.76
CA ASN A 145 9.86 0.86 1.86
C ASN A 145 9.16 1.19 0.55
N ALA A 146 8.36 0.28 -0.01
CA ALA A 146 7.53 0.56 -1.18
C ALA A 146 6.56 1.71 -0.92
N ALA A 147 5.81 1.68 0.19
CA ALA A 147 4.89 2.74 0.56
C ALA A 147 5.59 4.09 0.79
N ARG A 148 6.79 4.10 1.38
CA ARG A 148 7.62 5.30 1.55
C ARG A 148 8.00 5.91 0.20
N CYS A 149 8.51 5.09 -0.72
CA CYS A 149 8.88 5.53 -2.07
C CYS A 149 7.68 6.07 -2.86
N TYR A 150 6.53 5.39 -2.81
CA TYR A 150 5.33 5.88 -3.49
C TYR A 150 4.82 7.21 -2.93
N ARG A 151 4.92 7.45 -1.62
CA ARG A 151 4.58 8.76 -1.05
C ARG A 151 5.52 9.84 -1.58
N LEU A 152 6.83 9.59 -1.66
CA LEU A 152 7.79 10.52 -2.25
C LEU A 152 7.48 10.78 -3.73
N PHE A 153 7.10 9.75 -4.50
CA PHE A 153 6.61 9.89 -5.87
C PHE A 153 5.39 10.82 -5.94
N LEU A 154 4.36 10.62 -5.10
CA LEU A 154 3.17 11.47 -5.09
C LEU A 154 3.50 12.92 -4.69
N THR A 155 4.37 13.12 -3.69
CA THR A 155 4.79 14.45 -3.25
C THR A 155 5.57 15.18 -4.34
N ARG A 156 6.50 14.51 -5.03
CA ARG A 156 7.33 15.14 -6.08
C ARG A 156 6.62 15.27 -7.43
N GLY A 157 5.72 14.36 -7.76
CA GLY A 157 4.95 14.36 -9.00
C GLY A 157 3.71 15.25 -8.96
N GLY A 158 3.23 15.62 -7.77
CA GLY A 158 2.08 16.50 -7.61
C GLY A 158 0.81 15.93 -8.24
N ASP A 159 0.03 16.79 -8.90
CA ASP A 159 -1.30 16.42 -9.42
C ASP A 159 -1.26 15.41 -10.56
N THR A 160 -0.20 15.40 -11.37
CA THR A 160 -0.07 14.43 -12.46
C THR A 160 0.14 13.02 -11.92
N ALA A 161 0.81 12.88 -10.78
CA ALA A 161 1.03 11.59 -10.12
C ALA A 161 -0.24 11.02 -9.46
N LEU A 162 -1.30 11.80 -9.29
CA LEU A 162 -2.58 11.31 -8.77
C LEU A 162 -3.43 10.61 -9.83
N SER A 163 -3.13 10.80 -11.12
CA SER A 163 -3.85 10.12 -12.20
C SER A 163 -3.60 8.61 -12.12
N PRO A 164 -4.65 7.76 -12.12
CA PRO A 164 -4.49 6.32 -12.13
C PRO A 164 -3.90 5.86 -13.48
N GLU A 165 -2.95 4.94 -13.41
CA GLU A 165 -2.34 4.30 -14.58
C GLU A 165 -2.57 2.79 -14.53
N PRO A 166 -2.72 2.12 -15.70
CA PRO A 166 -2.97 0.67 -15.72
C PRO A 166 -1.80 -0.16 -15.18
N GLU A 167 -0.58 0.38 -15.21
CA GLU A 167 0.62 -0.23 -14.64
C GLU A 167 0.77 0.00 -13.13
N ASP A 168 -0.13 0.75 -12.50
CA ASP A 168 -0.05 1.00 -11.07
C ASP A 168 -0.23 -0.30 -10.27
N SER A 169 0.72 -0.55 -9.36
CA SER A 169 0.54 -1.61 -8.38
C SER A 169 -0.67 -1.32 -7.48
N TRP A 170 -1.31 -2.38 -6.97
CA TRP A 170 -2.46 -2.25 -6.07
C TRP A 170 -2.18 -1.31 -4.89
N LEU A 171 -0.94 -1.31 -4.39
CA LEU A 171 -0.50 -0.47 -3.28
C LEU A 171 -0.46 1.01 -3.70
N LEU A 172 0.14 1.32 -4.85
CA LEU A 172 0.19 2.68 -5.38
C LEU A 172 -1.22 3.21 -5.69
N THR A 173 -2.09 2.40 -6.31
CA THR A 173 -3.50 2.76 -6.56
C THR A 173 -4.24 3.08 -5.26
N SER A 174 -4.01 2.30 -4.19
CA SER A 174 -4.62 2.57 -2.89
C SER A 174 -4.16 3.89 -2.27
N LEU A 175 -2.87 4.26 -2.46
CA LEU A 175 -2.29 5.51 -1.97
C LEU A 175 -2.79 6.72 -2.79
N LYS A 176 -2.85 6.61 -4.12
CA LYS A 176 -3.45 7.65 -5.00
C LYS A 176 -4.89 7.94 -4.59
N ASN A 177 -5.70 6.90 -4.38
CA ASN A 177 -7.09 7.04 -3.93
C ASN A 177 -7.22 7.71 -2.55
N ALA A 178 -6.29 7.45 -1.63
CA ALA A 178 -6.28 8.09 -0.32
C ALA A 178 -5.92 9.59 -0.44
N ALA A 179 -4.85 9.91 -1.16
CA ALA A 179 -4.40 11.28 -1.38
C ALA A 179 -5.45 12.12 -2.13
N PHE A 180 -6.12 11.53 -3.11
CA PHE A 180 -7.21 12.19 -3.83
C PHE A 180 -8.38 12.57 -2.90
N LYS A 181 -8.77 11.67 -1.99
CA LYS A 181 -9.82 11.96 -0.98
C LYS A 181 -9.41 13.08 -0.03
N GLU A 182 -8.17 13.07 0.45
CA GLU A 182 -7.64 14.13 1.31
C GLU A 182 -7.70 15.49 0.61
N LYS A 183 -7.36 15.55 -0.68
CA LYS A 183 -7.43 16.78 -1.48
C LYS A 183 -8.87 17.31 -1.64
N ILE A 184 -9.85 16.43 -1.85
CA ILE A 184 -11.27 16.83 -1.91
C ILE A 184 -11.72 17.44 -0.58
N HIS A 185 -11.37 16.80 0.55
CA HIS A 185 -11.72 17.32 1.87
C HIS A 185 -11.08 18.68 2.14
N ALA A 186 -9.78 18.84 1.84
CA ALA A 186 -9.09 20.11 2.00
C ALA A 186 -9.69 21.26 1.17
N THR A 187 -10.31 20.95 0.02
CA THR A 187 -10.96 21.96 -0.84
C THR A 187 -12.38 22.30 -0.37
N THR A 188 -13.02 21.45 0.43
CA THR A 188 -14.41 21.65 0.87
C THR A 188 -14.51 22.55 2.12
N ASP A 189 -13.44 22.61 2.91
CA ASP A 189 -13.40 23.31 4.20
C ASP A 189 -12.91 24.78 4.12
N GLY A 190 -12.61 25.30 2.92
CA GLY A 190 -12.13 26.67 2.69
C GLY A 190 -13.12 27.52 1.91
#